data_AF-A0A7C6T5P0-F1
#
_entry.id   AF-A0A7C6T5P0-F1
#
_cell.length_a   1.000
_cell.length_b   1.000
_cell.length_c   1.000
_cell.angle_alpha   90.00
_cell.angle_beta   90.00
_cell.angle_gamma   90.00
#
_symmetry.space_group_name_H-M   'P 1'
#
loop_
_entity.id
_entity.type
_entity.pdbx_description
1 polymer ?
#
loop_
_entity_poly.entity_id
_entity_poly.type
_entity_poly.pdbx_seq_one_letter_code
_entity_poly.pdbx_strand_id
1 'polypeptide(L)'
;MHKPETMSGNAPENNPLLPGGLIPIEEWMLPGASVSRTLVGTVGYWLEQLRAEITRPDESFDSLDGLPELSADQLQQLAPEPDCQLHGQALTDAVQRLREADQCRRSVLLLVAPPFTGVAQALRCFPDCKTIRQRQDAPEQGGSKNYRLILPPVNLLMDAETARQWWQNQPMDQPWVISELAAFWRRHHDGLALVQELLRLLAADQAGEGVIGCSSWCWQFWSNYYPDAQLTPWVPAPMTDERLGLWLQQLACRNGAQIPVVRTTTDGLYVLPLESADDKEQNKKRKHANLLRNLAADSRGIPGVALAIWQRALRARPEVDA
;
A
#
# COMPACT_ATOMS: atom_id res chain seq x y z
N MET A 1 -3.91 19.21 -37.50
CA MET A 1 -3.64 19.49 -36.08
C MET A 1 -4.82 18.97 -35.27
N HIS A 2 -4.81 17.68 -34.93
CA HIS A 2 -5.82 17.08 -34.07
C HIS A 2 -5.35 17.13 -32.62
N LYS A 3 -6.18 17.73 -31.79
CA LYS A 3 -6.08 17.77 -30.34
C LYS A 3 -6.31 16.35 -29.82
N PRO A 4 -5.47 15.78 -28.93
CA PRO A 4 -5.73 14.46 -28.40
C PRO A 4 -6.94 14.52 -27.47
N GLU A 5 -7.89 13.63 -27.73
CA GLU A 5 -9.04 13.37 -26.87
C GLU A 5 -8.53 12.78 -25.56
N THR A 6 -8.80 13.48 -24.47
CA THR A 6 -8.68 12.94 -23.11
C THR A 6 -9.71 11.82 -22.97
N MET A 7 -9.24 10.57 -23.05
CA MET A 7 -10.03 9.43 -22.61
C MET A 7 -10.27 9.57 -21.10
N SER A 8 -11.48 9.98 -20.76
CA SER A 8 -12.03 9.93 -19.41
C SER A 8 -12.24 8.46 -19.02
N GLY A 9 -11.16 7.79 -18.60
CA GLY A 9 -11.24 6.49 -17.95
C GLY A 9 -11.82 6.66 -16.55
N ASN A 10 -12.84 5.86 -16.22
CA ASN A 10 -13.45 5.75 -14.90
C ASN A 10 -12.39 5.81 -13.80
N ALA A 11 -12.35 6.91 -13.05
CA ALA A 11 -11.56 6.98 -11.83
C ALA A 11 -12.08 5.86 -10.90
N PRO A 12 -11.20 4.95 -10.41
CA PRO A 12 -11.63 3.97 -9.43
C PRO A 12 -12.22 4.73 -8.25
N GLU A 13 -13.46 4.39 -7.85
CA GLU A 13 -14.04 4.87 -6.59
C GLU A 13 -12.95 4.85 -5.52
N ASN A 14 -12.68 6.01 -4.91
CA ASN A 14 -11.57 6.19 -3.97
C ASN A 14 -11.80 5.31 -2.74
N ASN A 15 -11.39 4.05 -2.82
CA ASN A 15 -11.37 3.16 -1.67
C ASN A 15 -10.27 3.70 -0.75
N PRO A 16 -10.63 4.16 0.46
CA PRO A 16 -9.68 4.78 1.36
C PRO A 16 -8.54 3.84 1.79
N LEU A 17 -8.78 2.53 1.75
CA LEU A 17 -7.83 1.50 2.17
C LEU A 17 -6.91 1.05 1.04
N LEU A 18 -7.25 1.39 -0.21
CA LEU A 18 -6.42 1.19 -1.39
C LEU A 18 -6.59 2.38 -2.37
N PRO A 19 -6.16 3.60 -1.99
CA PRO A 19 -6.40 4.80 -2.79
C PRO A 19 -5.74 4.71 -4.16
N GLY A 20 -6.50 5.01 -5.22
CA GLY A 20 -6.04 4.84 -6.60
C GLY A 20 -6.05 3.39 -7.11
N GLY A 21 -6.39 2.41 -6.26
CA GLY A 21 -6.58 1.02 -6.66
C GLY A 21 -5.29 0.29 -7.05
N LEU A 22 -5.45 -0.75 -7.87
CA LEU A 22 -4.37 -1.50 -8.49
C LEU A 22 -4.16 -0.95 -9.91
N ILE A 23 -2.91 -0.70 -10.27
CA ILE A 23 -2.49 -0.21 -11.59
C ILE A 23 -1.43 -1.15 -12.18
N PRO A 24 -1.27 -1.19 -13.51
CA PRO A 24 -0.13 -1.85 -14.14
C PRO A 24 1.19 -1.26 -13.64
N ILE A 25 2.24 -2.07 -13.53
CA ILE A 25 3.54 -1.61 -13.02
C ILE A 25 4.16 -0.49 -13.86
N GLU A 26 3.83 -0.44 -15.15
CA GLU A 26 4.33 0.56 -16.11
C GLU A 26 3.75 1.95 -15.87
N GLU A 27 2.58 2.02 -15.23
CA GLU A 27 1.90 3.28 -14.87
C GLU A 27 2.38 3.81 -13.52
N TRP A 28 3.20 3.05 -12.79
CA TRP A 28 3.66 3.45 -11.47
C TRP A 28 4.68 4.59 -11.57
N MET A 29 4.38 5.72 -10.92
CA MET A 29 5.24 6.90 -10.89
C MET A 29 5.56 7.34 -9.46
N LEU A 30 6.76 7.89 -9.25
CA LEU A 30 7.12 8.48 -7.97
C LEU A 30 6.26 9.72 -7.67
N PRO A 31 5.72 9.86 -6.45
CA PRO A 31 5.10 11.12 -6.03
C PRO A 31 6.08 12.29 -6.14
N GLY A 32 5.60 13.43 -6.63
CA GLY A 32 6.44 14.60 -6.89
C GLY A 32 6.76 15.39 -5.61
N ALA A 33 8.06 15.60 -5.33
CA ALA A 33 8.49 16.49 -4.24
C ALA A 33 8.16 17.96 -4.54
N SER A 34 8.03 18.78 -3.49
CA SER A 34 7.80 20.23 -3.61
C SER A 34 9.03 21.01 -4.11
N VAL A 35 10.23 20.42 -4.00
CA VAL A 35 11.49 20.95 -4.52
C VAL A 35 12.29 19.79 -5.15
N SER A 36 12.83 19.98 -6.35
CA SER A 36 13.72 19.01 -7.00
C SER A 36 14.98 18.79 -6.15
N ARG A 37 15.01 17.73 -5.35
CA ARG A 37 16.22 17.31 -4.61
C ARG A 37 16.77 16.04 -5.26
N THR A 38 18.00 16.15 -5.76
CA THR A 38 18.78 15.08 -6.40
C THR A 38 19.07 13.97 -5.39
N LEU A 39 18.83 12.73 -5.80
CA LEU A 39 18.69 11.50 -5.01
C LEU A 39 19.98 10.88 -4.41
N VAL A 40 21.06 11.63 -4.20
CA VAL A 40 22.33 11.05 -3.72
C VAL A 40 22.74 11.68 -2.39
N GLY A 41 22.30 11.09 -1.27
CA GLY A 41 22.86 11.40 0.06
C GLY A 41 21.90 11.40 1.26
N THR A 42 20.63 11.05 1.10
CA THR A 42 19.58 11.59 1.97
C THR A 42 19.30 10.89 3.30
N VAL A 43 19.71 9.64 3.59
CA VAL A 43 19.33 9.06 4.91
C VAL A 43 20.10 9.70 6.08
N GLY A 44 21.40 9.95 5.91
CA GLY A 44 22.22 10.64 6.93
C GLY A 44 21.92 12.14 7.00
N TYR A 45 21.69 12.78 5.85
CA TYR A 45 21.37 14.20 5.78
C TYR A 45 19.98 14.51 6.35
N TRP A 46 18.98 13.62 6.26
CA TRP A 46 17.66 13.83 6.89
C TRP A 46 17.69 13.73 8.42
N LEU A 47 18.49 12.83 8.98
CA LEU A 47 18.63 12.70 10.45
C LEU A 47 19.36 13.90 11.06
N GLU A 48 20.30 14.50 10.31
CA GLU A 48 20.93 15.76 10.68
C GLU A 48 20.09 16.99 10.33
N GLN A 49 19.32 17.00 9.24
CA GLN A 49 18.47 18.13 8.86
C GLN A 49 17.23 18.24 9.76
N LEU A 50 16.65 17.13 10.22
CA LEU A 50 15.64 17.13 11.27
C LEU A 50 16.20 17.57 12.64
N ARG A 51 17.51 17.45 12.87
CA ARG A 51 18.19 18.00 14.07
C ARG A 51 18.70 19.44 13.90
N ALA A 52 18.97 19.87 12.67
CA ALA A 52 19.58 21.18 12.37
C ALA A 52 18.54 22.23 11.92
N GLU A 53 17.35 21.82 11.45
CA GLU A 53 16.18 22.72 11.38
C GLU A 53 15.60 23.04 12.76
N ILE A 54 16.13 22.42 13.82
CA ILE A 54 15.89 22.69 15.25
C ILE A 54 16.92 23.70 15.81
N THR A 55 17.85 24.23 15.01
CA THR A 55 18.75 25.31 15.50
C THR A 55 19.24 26.20 14.36
N ARG A 56 18.46 27.24 14.03
CA ARG A 56 19.02 28.50 13.51
C ARG A 56 18.51 29.66 14.38
N PRO A 57 19.41 30.55 14.84
CA PRO A 57 19.03 31.66 15.69
C PRO A 57 18.49 32.84 14.86
N ASP A 58 17.58 33.58 15.49
CA ASP A 58 16.92 34.84 15.12
C ASP A 58 15.88 34.78 13.98
N GLU A 59 14.61 35.19 14.15
CA GLU A 59 13.99 36.14 15.09
C GLU A 59 12.63 35.63 15.62
N SER A 60 12.44 35.77 16.95
CA SER A 60 11.18 35.80 17.72
C SER A 60 9.96 34.99 17.22
N PHE A 61 10.01 33.67 17.37
CA PHE A 61 8.85 32.85 17.73
C PHE A 61 9.30 31.91 18.86
N ASP A 62 8.48 31.73 19.90
CA ASP A 62 8.77 30.80 21.00
C ASP A 62 9.10 29.41 20.42
N SER A 63 10.37 29.01 20.51
CA SER A 63 10.85 27.73 20.01
C SER A 63 10.05 26.59 20.65
N LEU A 64 9.37 25.83 19.79
CA LEU A 64 8.55 24.66 20.15
C LEU A 64 9.40 23.38 20.27
N ASP A 65 10.71 23.51 20.47
CA ASP A 65 11.67 22.39 20.48
C ASP A 65 11.61 21.51 21.75
N GLY A 66 10.71 21.82 22.69
CA GLY A 66 10.49 21.08 23.93
C GLY A 66 9.24 20.20 23.97
N LEU A 67 8.57 19.94 22.85
CA LEU A 67 7.34 19.13 22.86
C LEU A 67 7.65 17.66 23.19
N PRO A 68 6.98 17.06 24.20
CA PRO A 68 7.20 15.67 24.55
C PRO A 68 6.75 14.73 23.42
N GLU A 69 7.39 13.56 23.34
CA GLU A 69 6.91 12.47 22.52
C GLU A 69 5.54 11.99 23.02
N LEU A 70 4.69 11.58 22.09
CA LEU A 70 3.39 11.02 22.41
C LEU A 70 3.55 9.66 23.10
N SER A 71 2.64 9.36 24.04
CA SER A 71 2.53 8.01 24.57
C SER A 71 2.09 7.03 23.47
N ALA A 72 2.34 5.73 23.68
CA ALA A 72 1.91 4.69 22.74
C ALA A 72 0.38 4.73 22.49
N ASP A 73 -0.41 5.00 23.53
CA ASP A 73 -1.87 5.10 23.43
C ASP A 73 -2.30 6.33 22.60
N GLN A 74 -1.64 7.46 22.78
CA GLN A 74 -1.91 8.67 21.99
C GLN A 74 -1.53 8.46 20.51
N LEU A 75 -0.41 7.79 20.24
CA LEU A 75 -0.03 7.40 18.88
C LEU A 75 -1.05 6.44 18.26
N GLN A 76 -1.51 5.44 19.01
CA GLN A 76 -2.52 4.50 18.57
C GLN A 76 -3.86 5.18 18.28
N GLN A 77 -4.19 6.27 18.98
CA GLN A 77 -5.41 7.05 18.71
C GLN A 77 -5.26 7.95 17.49
N LEU A 78 -4.13 8.64 17.33
CA LEU A 78 -3.93 9.65 16.28
C LEU A 78 -3.44 9.07 14.94
N ALA A 79 -2.70 7.97 14.98
CA ALA A 79 -2.09 7.34 13.82
C ALA A 79 -1.98 5.81 14.01
N PRO A 80 -3.13 5.10 14.15
CA PRO A 80 -3.14 3.65 14.34
C PRO A 80 -2.54 2.91 13.13
N GLU A 81 -2.05 1.70 13.38
CA GLU A 81 -1.73 0.75 12.32
C GLU A 81 -2.96 0.41 11.46
N PRO A 82 -2.80 0.24 10.14
CA PRO A 82 -3.89 -0.13 9.26
C PRO A 82 -4.37 -1.56 9.56
N ASP A 83 -5.68 -1.78 9.47
CA ASP A 83 -6.26 -3.10 9.67
C ASP A 83 -6.11 -3.96 8.41
N CYS A 84 -5.47 -5.11 8.60
CA CYS A 84 -5.18 -6.05 7.54
C CYS A 84 -6.43 -6.72 6.95
N GLN A 85 -7.50 -6.91 7.72
CA GLN A 85 -8.76 -7.46 7.21
C GLN A 85 -9.49 -6.45 6.32
N LEU A 86 -9.55 -5.18 6.76
CA LEU A 86 -10.14 -4.12 5.94
C LEU A 86 -9.34 -3.90 4.65
N HIS A 87 -8.01 -3.88 4.73
CA HIS A 87 -7.15 -3.80 3.56
C HIS A 87 -7.29 -5.06 2.66
N GLY A 88 -7.41 -6.24 3.27
CA GLY A 88 -7.71 -7.51 2.57
C GLY A 88 -8.99 -7.40 1.75
N GLN A 89 -10.08 -6.91 2.35
CA GLN A 89 -11.35 -6.69 1.67
C GLN A 89 -11.20 -5.74 0.47
N ALA A 90 -10.58 -4.58 0.70
CA ALA A 90 -10.33 -3.58 -0.35
C ALA A 90 -9.54 -4.17 -1.54
N LEU A 91 -8.57 -5.03 -1.25
CA LEU A 91 -7.74 -5.68 -2.26
C LEU A 91 -8.49 -6.80 -2.98
N THR A 92 -9.29 -7.61 -2.28
CA THR A 92 -10.18 -8.61 -2.90
C THR A 92 -11.18 -7.94 -3.85
N ASP A 93 -11.77 -6.82 -3.45
CA ASP A 93 -12.69 -6.04 -4.28
C ASP A 93 -12.00 -5.42 -5.50
N ALA A 94 -10.75 -4.98 -5.36
CA ALA A 94 -9.95 -4.49 -6.49
C ALA A 94 -9.63 -5.62 -7.48
N VAL A 95 -9.20 -6.78 -6.98
CA VAL A 95 -8.94 -7.98 -7.80
C VAL A 95 -10.21 -8.40 -8.56
N GLN A 96 -11.36 -8.43 -7.89
CA GLN A 96 -12.62 -8.81 -8.51
C GLN A 96 -13.01 -7.84 -9.63
N ARG A 97 -12.85 -6.52 -9.41
CA ARG A 97 -13.09 -5.50 -10.45
C ARG A 97 -12.20 -5.68 -11.67
N LEU A 98 -10.90 -5.97 -11.47
CA LEU A 98 -9.97 -6.22 -12.58
C LEU A 98 -10.38 -7.44 -13.41
N ARG A 99 -10.89 -8.49 -12.75
CA ARG A 99 -11.39 -9.70 -13.44
C ARG A 99 -12.68 -9.42 -14.20
N GLU A 100 -13.62 -8.70 -13.61
CA GLU A 100 -14.91 -8.35 -14.23
C GLU A 100 -14.77 -7.41 -15.43
N ALA A 101 -13.77 -6.53 -15.39
CA ALA A 101 -13.46 -5.63 -16.49
C ALA A 101 -12.65 -6.30 -17.62
N ASP A 102 -12.40 -7.61 -17.54
CA ASP A 102 -11.55 -8.40 -18.47
C ASP A 102 -10.16 -7.77 -18.71
N GLN A 103 -9.65 -7.08 -17.68
CA GLN A 103 -8.32 -6.45 -17.72
C GLN A 103 -7.21 -7.47 -17.42
N CYS A 104 -7.58 -8.66 -16.93
CA CYS A 104 -6.67 -9.74 -16.58
C CYS A 104 -6.55 -10.71 -17.74
N ARG A 105 -5.45 -10.67 -18.50
CA ARG A 105 -5.20 -11.62 -19.60
C ARG A 105 -5.01 -13.07 -19.14
N ARG A 106 -4.72 -13.29 -17.85
CA ARG A 106 -4.42 -14.59 -17.25
C ARG A 106 -5.35 -14.84 -16.07
N SER A 107 -5.61 -16.12 -15.82
CA SER A 107 -6.36 -16.61 -14.67
C SER A 107 -5.70 -16.23 -13.33
N VAL A 108 -4.37 -16.13 -13.31
CA VAL A 108 -3.58 -15.75 -12.12
C VAL A 108 -3.13 -14.29 -12.19
N LEU A 109 -3.35 -13.55 -11.11
CA LEU A 109 -2.88 -12.18 -10.91
C LEU A 109 -1.63 -12.15 -10.05
N LEU A 110 -0.62 -11.40 -10.49
CA LEU A 110 0.59 -11.14 -9.73
C LEU A 110 0.54 -9.72 -9.16
N LEU A 111 0.47 -9.61 -7.84
CA LEU A 111 0.51 -8.35 -7.12
C LEU A 111 1.93 -8.08 -6.63
N VAL A 112 2.58 -7.08 -7.21
CA VAL A 112 3.93 -6.68 -6.82
C VAL A 112 3.85 -5.45 -5.92
N ALA A 113 4.56 -5.48 -4.79
CA ALA A 113 4.60 -4.33 -3.91
C ALA A 113 5.94 -4.23 -3.17
N PRO A 114 6.45 -3.02 -2.88
CA PRO A 114 7.55 -2.86 -1.94
C PRO A 114 7.13 -3.34 -0.54
N PRO A 115 8.12 -3.65 0.33
CA PRO A 115 7.83 -3.93 1.73
C PRO A 115 7.12 -2.73 2.38
N PHE A 116 6.41 -2.99 3.49
CA PHE A 116 5.63 -1.98 4.24
C PHE A 116 4.42 -1.39 3.51
N THR A 117 4.01 -1.97 2.38
CA THR A 117 2.71 -1.64 1.76
C THR A 117 1.52 -2.31 2.43
N GLY A 118 1.75 -3.39 3.19
CA GLY A 118 0.70 -4.18 3.81
C GLY A 118 0.03 -5.20 2.89
N VAL A 119 0.45 -5.31 1.62
CA VAL A 119 -0.16 -6.24 0.63
C VAL A 119 -0.05 -7.69 1.07
N ALA A 120 1.13 -8.13 1.54
CA ALA A 120 1.32 -9.51 1.99
C ALA A 120 0.42 -9.85 3.19
N GLN A 121 0.26 -8.91 4.13
CA GLN A 121 -0.64 -9.05 5.28
C GLN A 121 -2.10 -9.10 4.83
N ALA A 122 -2.51 -8.21 3.92
CA ALA A 122 -3.86 -8.17 3.36
C ALA A 122 -4.21 -9.47 2.63
N LEU A 123 -3.27 -10.03 1.84
CA LEU A 123 -3.46 -11.30 1.13
C LEU A 123 -3.62 -12.51 2.05
N ARG A 124 -3.08 -12.47 3.28
CA ARG A 124 -3.33 -13.54 4.26
C ARG A 124 -4.78 -13.54 4.76
N CYS A 125 -5.47 -12.40 4.69
CA CYS A 125 -6.86 -12.25 5.10
C CYS A 125 -7.86 -12.60 3.99
N PHE A 126 -7.42 -12.85 2.75
CA PHE A 126 -8.30 -13.18 1.62
C PHE A 126 -9.29 -14.31 1.89
N PRO A 127 -8.92 -15.43 2.54
CA PRO A 127 -9.88 -16.50 2.87
C PRO A 127 -11.08 -16.03 3.70
N ASP A 128 -10.89 -14.98 4.51
CA ASP A 128 -11.91 -14.43 5.40
C ASP A 128 -12.67 -13.25 4.78
N CYS A 129 -12.24 -12.77 3.59
CA CYS A 129 -12.81 -11.60 2.94
C CYS A 129 -14.07 -11.95 2.14
N LYS A 130 -15.14 -11.20 2.40
CA LYS A 130 -16.38 -11.21 1.61
C LYS A 130 -16.35 -10.10 0.58
N THR A 131 -16.68 -10.39 -0.68
CA THR A 131 -16.71 -9.39 -1.76
C THR A 131 -17.90 -8.44 -1.64
N ILE A 132 -17.79 -7.22 -2.18
CA ILE A 132 -18.86 -6.18 -2.17
C ILE A 132 -20.24 -6.72 -2.59
N ARG A 133 -20.32 -7.63 -3.57
CA ARG A 133 -21.60 -8.21 -4.03
C ARG A 133 -22.35 -9.01 -2.96
N GLN A 134 -21.68 -9.43 -1.88
CA GLN A 134 -22.33 -10.09 -0.74
C GLN A 134 -22.93 -9.12 0.28
N ARG A 135 -22.59 -7.82 0.20
CA ARG A 135 -23.13 -6.80 1.11
C ARG A 135 -24.44 -6.18 0.63
N GLN A 136 -24.82 -6.38 -0.63
CA GLN A 136 -26.01 -5.79 -1.24
C GLN A 136 -26.89 -6.89 -1.84
N ASP A 137 -27.92 -7.32 -1.09
CA ASP A 137 -29.17 -8.00 -1.50
C ASP A 137 -29.24 -8.65 -2.90
N ALA A 138 -28.30 -9.54 -3.24
CA ALA A 138 -28.38 -10.38 -4.43
C ALA A 138 -28.72 -11.82 -4.02
N PRO A 139 -29.71 -12.47 -4.68
CA PRO A 139 -30.02 -13.88 -4.42
C PRO A 139 -28.78 -14.74 -4.63
N GLU A 140 -28.61 -15.74 -3.76
CA GLU A 140 -27.47 -16.65 -3.58
C GLU A 140 -27.10 -17.50 -4.82
N GLN A 141 -26.90 -16.89 -5.99
CA GLN A 141 -26.58 -17.58 -7.25
C GLN A 141 -25.21 -17.18 -7.80
N GLY A 142 -24.54 -16.19 -7.20
CA GLY A 142 -23.13 -15.88 -7.44
C GLY A 142 -22.27 -16.42 -6.29
N GLY A 143 -21.81 -17.67 -6.39
CA GLY A 143 -21.09 -18.37 -5.32
C GLY A 143 -19.92 -17.54 -4.75
N SER A 144 -19.87 -17.42 -3.42
CA SER A 144 -18.72 -16.89 -2.69
C SER A 144 -17.47 -17.63 -3.15
N LYS A 145 -16.56 -16.94 -3.84
CA LYS A 145 -15.23 -17.48 -4.14
C LYS A 145 -14.40 -17.42 -2.86
N ASN A 146 -14.45 -18.50 -2.07
CA ASN A 146 -13.60 -18.63 -0.89
C ASN A 146 -12.17 -18.91 -1.35
N TYR A 147 -11.28 -17.92 -1.20
CA TYR A 147 -9.88 -18.09 -1.54
C TYR A 147 -9.19 -19.06 -0.57
N ARG A 148 -8.43 -20.01 -1.10
CA ARG A 148 -7.58 -20.93 -0.33
C ARG A 148 -6.17 -20.35 -0.20
N LEU A 149 -5.71 -20.12 1.02
CA LEU A 149 -4.33 -19.70 1.26
C LEU A 149 -3.38 -20.89 1.06
N ILE A 150 -2.46 -20.76 0.12
CA ILE A 150 -1.36 -21.70 -0.10
C ILE A 150 -0.16 -21.21 0.70
N LEU A 151 0.34 -22.07 1.60
CA LEU A 151 1.52 -21.82 2.42
C LEU A 151 2.72 -22.57 1.85
N PRO A 152 3.94 -22.03 1.98
CA PRO A 152 5.13 -22.73 1.54
C PRO A 152 5.35 -24.00 2.36
N PRO A 153 5.92 -25.07 1.78
CA PRO A 153 6.33 -26.23 2.54
C PRO A 153 7.48 -25.90 3.50
N VAL A 154 7.61 -26.71 4.55
CA VAL A 154 8.69 -26.56 5.55
C VAL A 154 10.08 -26.71 4.91
N ASN A 155 10.22 -27.69 4.01
CA ASN A 155 11.43 -27.87 3.23
C ASN A 155 11.27 -27.24 1.85
N LEU A 156 12.14 -26.29 1.51
CA LEU A 156 12.19 -25.62 0.20
C LEU A 156 13.27 -26.19 -0.72
N LEU A 157 14.14 -27.07 -0.22
CA LEU A 157 15.17 -27.72 -1.01
C LEU A 157 14.64 -29.06 -1.51
N MET A 158 14.26 -29.08 -2.78
CA MET A 158 13.69 -30.26 -3.42
C MET A 158 13.98 -30.29 -4.91
N ASP A 159 13.98 -31.49 -5.49
CA ASP A 159 14.10 -31.65 -6.93
C ASP A 159 12.80 -31.26 -7.66
N ALA A 160 12.87 -31.23 -8.99
CA ALA A 160 11.76 -30.82 -9.84
C ALA A 160 10.55 -31.79 -9.76
N GLU A 161 10.79 -33.08 -9.53
CA GLU A 161 9.72 -34.08 -9.43
C GLU A 161 8.93 -33.89 -8.12
N THR A 162 9.64 -33.73 -7.01
CA THR A 162 9.05 -33.44 -5.70
C THR A 162 8.27 -32.12 -5.71
N ALA A 163 8.82 -31.08 -6.35
CA ALA A 163 8.12 -29.80 -6.50
C ALA A 163 6.82 -29.94 -7.30
N ARG A 164 6.83 -30.74 -8.38
CA ARG A 164 5.64 -31.04 -9.18
C ARG A 164 4.58 -31.79 -8.39
N GLN A 165 4.96 -32.85 -7.67
CA GLN A 165 4.05 -33.59 -6.82
C GLN A 165 3.46 -32.69 -5.73
N TRP A 166 4.26 -31.77 -5.17
CA TRP A 166 3.80 -30.82 -4.18
C TRP A 166 2.70 -29.90 -4.74
N TRP A 167 2.89 -29.33 -5.94
CA TRP A 167 1.88 -28.48 -6.60
C TRP A 167 0.61 -29.25 -7.00
N GLN A 168 0.74 -30.51 -7.42
CA GLN A 168 -0.41 -31.37 -7.74
C GLN A 168 -1.33 -31.63 -6.54
N ASN A 169 -0.77 -31.58 -5.32
CA ASN A 169 -1.52 -31.76 -4.08
C ASN A 169 -2.15 -30.47 -3.55
N GLN A 170 -1.94 -29.31 -4.22
CA GLN A 170 -2.54 -28.04 -3.79
C GLN A 170 -3.98 -27.89 -4.31
N PRO A 171 -4.86 -27.19 -3.58
CA PRO A 171 -6.27 -26.98 -3.96
C PRO A 171 -6.40 -25.91 -5.06
N MET A 172 -5.87 -26.20 -6.25
CA MET A 172 -5.87 -25.30 -7.42
C MET A 172 -7.17 -25.38 -8.23
N ASP A 173 -8.10 -26.25 -7.83
CA ASP A 173 -9.47 -26.38 -8.33
C ASP A 173 -10.38 -25.24 -7.86
N GLN A 174 -9.98 -24.55 -6.79
CA GLN A 174 -10.65 -23.39 -6.22
C GLN A 174 -9.76 -22.15 -6.36
N PRO A 175 -10.35 -20.94 -6.26
CA PRO A 175 -9.57 -19.72 -6.15
C PRO A 175 -8.55 -19.82 -5.02
N TRP A 176 -7.29 -19.49 -5.29
CA TRP A 176 -6.22 -19.61 -4.31
C TRP A 176 -5.39 -18.33 -4.20
N VAL A 177 -4.68 -18.19 -3.09
CA VAL A 177 -3.85 -17.03 -2.81
C VAL A 177 -2.51 -17.45 -2.21
N ILE A 178 -1.44 -16.83 -2.69
CA ILE A 178 -0.11 -16.87 -2.08
C ILE A 178 0.16 -15.46 -1.55
N SER A 179 0.41 -15.33 -0.25
CA SER A 179 0.63 -14.00 0.35
C SER A 179 1.98 -13.39 -0.01
N GLU A 180 3.02 -14.20 -0.15
CA GLU A 180 4.38 -13.75 -0.49
C GLU A 180 5.15 -14.87 -1.21
N LEU A 181 5.44 -14.65 -2.49
CA LEU A 181 6.19 -15.58 -3.34
C LEU A 181 7.62 -15.82 -2.81
N ALA A 182 8.24 -14.82 -2.17
CA ALA A 182 9.57 -14.97 -1.59
C ALA A 182 9.66 -16.08 -0.53
N ALA A 183 8.52 -16.49 0.05
CA ALA A 183 8.47 -17.57 1.03
C ALA A 183 8.59 -18.99 0.41
N PHE A 184 8.49 -19.11 -0.93
CA PHE A 184 8.44 -20.38 -1.66
C PHE A 184 9.79 -20.80 -2.25
N TRP A 185 10.87 -20.06 -2.00
CA TRP A 185 12.17 -20.38 -2.57
C TRP A 185 13.35 -19.93 -1.71
N ARG A 186 14.53 -20.49 -2.01
CA ARG A 186 15.82 -20.07 -1.47
C ARG A 186 16.78 -19.84 -2.62
N ARG A 187 17.77 -18.95 -2.45
CA ARG A 187 18.85 -18.70 -3.43
C ARG A 187 19.85 -19.86 -3.48
N HIS A 188 19.35 -21.04 -3.80
CA HIS A 188 20.07 -22.29 -3.93
C HIS A 188 19.53 -23.01 -5.17
N HIS A 189 20.33 -23.81 -5.86
CA HIS A 189 19.89 -24.49 -7.09
C HIS A 189 18.64 -25.36 -6.86
N ASP A 190 18.65 -26.20 -5.81
CA ASP A 190 17.47 -26.97 -5.37
C ASP A 190 16.39 -26.13 -4.68
N GLY A 191 16.67 -24.85 -4.43
CA GLY A 191 15.76 -23.93 -3.76
C GLY A 191 14.81 -23.21 -4.70
N LEU A 192 14.94 -23.40 -6.02
CA LEU A 192 14.14 -22.73 -7.05
C LEU A 192 12.99 -23.58 -7.61
N ALA A 193 13.01 -24.89 -7.38
CA ALA A 193 12.14 -25.86 -8.04
C ALA A 193 10.64 -25.55 -7.88
N LEU A 194 10.20 -25.13 -6.69
CA LEU A 194 8.81 -24.78 -6.41
C LEU A 194 8.32 -23.61 -7.27
N VAL A 195 9.08 -22.52 -7.33
CA VAL A 195 8.67 -21.35 -8.10
C VAL A 195 8.81 -21.61 -9.60
N GLN A 196 9.84 -22.35 -10.03
CA GLN A 196 9.96 -22.76 -11.44
C GLN A 196 8.76 -23.59 -11.90
N GLU A 197 8.31 -24.56 -11.10
CA GLU A 197 7.13 -25.36 -11.41
C GLU A 197 5.84 -24.54 -11.37
N LEU A 198 5.71 -23.58 -10.44
CA LEU A 198 4.60 -22.63 -10.44
C LEU A 198 4.57 -21.83 -11.75
N LEU A 199 5.71 -21.22 -12.14
CA LEU A 199 5.82 -20.47 -13.39
C LEU A 199 5.47 -21.33 -14.61
N ARG A 200 5.86 -22.61 -14.62
CA ARG A 200 5.46 -23.57 -15.66
C ARG A 200 3.94 -23.76 -15.70
N LEU A 201 3.29 -23.92 -14.55
CA LEU A 201 1.83 -24.03 -14.46
C LEU A 201 1.13 -22.76 -14.94
N LEU A 202 1.65 -21.57 -14.59
CA LEU A 202 1.13 -20.28 -15.06
C LEU A 202 1.26 -20.14 -16.58
N ALA A 203 2.41 -20.50 -17.15
CA ALA A 203 2.65 -20.42 -18.59
C ALA A 203 1.70 -21.34 -19.37
N ALA A 204 1.42 -22.53 -18.82
CA ALA A 204 0.51 -23.52 -19.39
C ALA A 204 -0.98 -23.25 -19.09
N ASP A 205 -1.31 -22.19 -18.34
CA ASP A 205 -2.66 -21.89 -17.84
C ASP A 205 -3.32 -23.07 -17.07
N GLN A 206 -2.48 -23.82 -16.35
CA GLN A 206 -2.88 -24.99 -15.55
C GLN A 206 -3.04 -24.66 -14.06
N ALA A 207 -2.88 -23.39 -13.70
CA ALA A 207 -2.90 -22.95 -12.31
C ALA A 207 -4.29 -22.52 -11.82
N GLY A 208 -5.31 -22.48 -12.67
CA GLY A 208 -6.64 -21.99 -12.28
C GLY A 208 -6.62 -20.54 -11.80
N GLU A 209 -7.65 -20.14 -11.06
CA GLU A 209 -7.78 -18.76 -10.58
C GLU A 209 -6.91 -18.51 -9.34
N GLY A 210 -5.91 -17.63 -9.47
CA GLY A 210 -4.94 -17.38 -8.41
C GLY A 210 -4.62 -15.90 -8.18
N VAL A 211 -4.16 -15.58 -6.98
CA VAL A 211 -3.52 -14.29 -6.67
C VAL A 211 -2.19 -14.55 -5.97
N ILE A 212 -1.11 -14.00 -6.50
CA ILE A 212 0.24 -14.12 -5.94
C ILE A 212 0.69 -12.74 -5.46
N GLY A 213 0.93 -12.60 -4.16
CA GLY A 213 1.71 -11.49 -3.62
C GLY A 213 3.19 -11.72 -3.84
N CYS A 214 3.90 -10.69 -4.29
CA CYS A 214 5.33 -10.76 -4.56
C CYS A 214 6.01 -9.45 -4.15
N SER A 215 6.95 -9.54 -3.22
CA SER A 215 7.77 -8.36 -2.90
C SER A 215 8.53 -7.86 -4.12
N SER A 216 8.70 -6.53 -4.25
CA SER A 216 9.41 -5.91 -5.39
C SER A 216 10.82 -6.47 -5.61
N TRP A 217 11.53 -6.86 -4.55
CA TRP A 217 12.85 -7.51 -4.64
C TRP A 217 12.76 -8.94 -5.19
N CYS A 218 11.74 -9.70 -4.80
CA CYS A 218 11.47 -11.03 -5.33
C CYS A 218 11.09 -10.94 -6.81
N TRP A 219 10.23 -9.98 -7.16
CA TRP A 219 9.87 -9.69 -8.54
C TRP A 219 11.10 -9.36 -9.39
N GLN A 220 11.97 -8.46 -8.92
CA GLN A 220 13.20 -8.10 -9.62
C GLN A 220 14.12 -9.30 -9.86
N PHE A 221 14.16 -10.26 -8.94
CA PHE A 221 14.93 -11.49 -9.17
C PHE A 221 14.31 -12.31 -10.31
N TRP A 222 13.01 -12.60 -10.24
CA TRP A 222 12.33 -13.46 -11.21
C TRP A 222 12.17 -12.84 -12.59
N SER A 223 11.95 -11.53 -12.67
CA SER A 223 11.89 -10.81 -13.95
C SER A 223 13.21 -10.88 -14.72
N ASN A 224 14.35 -10.87 -14.00
CA ASN A 224 15.68 -11.02 -14.60
C ASN A 224 16.03 -12.49 -14.87
N TYR A 225 15.66 -13.40 -13.96
CA TYR A 225 15.99 -14.82 -14.07
C TYR A 225 15.15 -15.54 -15.14
N TYR A 226 13.91 -15.10 -15.36
CA TYR A 226 12.98 -15.74 -16.29
C TYR A 226 12.15 -14.69 -17.06
N PRO A 227 12.76 -13.93 -17.98
CA PRO A 227 12.10 -12.84 -18.71
C PRO A 227 10.94 -13.32 -19.61
N ASP A 228 11.00 -14.57 -20.07
CA ASP A 228 10.02 -15.15 -20.99
C ASP A 228 8.68 -15.54 -20.35
N ALA A 229 8.53 -15.43 -19.01
CA ALA A 229 7.27 -15.76 -18.35
C ALA A 229 6.11 -14.79 -18.70
N GLN A 230 6.39 -13.65 -19.34
CA GLN A 230 5.38 -12.67 -19.77
C GLN A 230 4.35 -12.33 -18.68
N LEU A 231 4.82 -12.22 -17.44
CA LEU A 231 3.99 -11.85 -16.30
C LEU A 231 3.72 -10.34 -16.36
N THR A 232 2.46 -9.95 -16.24
CA THR A 232 2.02 -8.55 -16.17
C THR A 232 1.64 -8.23 -14.73
N PRO A 233 2.58 -7.74 -13.91
CA PRO A 233 2.32 -7.46 -12.50
C PRO A 233 1.42 -6.22 -12.33
N TRP A 234 0.55 -6.31 -11.34
CA TRP A 234 -0.25 -5.19 -10.83
C TRP A 234 0.35 -4.70 -9.53
N VAL A 235 0.30 -3.39 -9.30
CA VAL A 235 0.86 -2.76 -8.11
C VAL A 235 -0.18 -1.84 -7.47
N PRO A 236 -0.20 -1.68 -6.13
CA PRO A 236 -0.95 -0.61 -5.51
C PRO A 236 -0.48 0.74 -6.05
N ALA A 237 -1.43 1.61 -6.39
CA ALA A 237 -1.10 2.95 -6.81
C ALA A 237 -0.35 3.69 -5.68
N PRO A 238 0.63 4.55 -6.01
CA PRO A 238 1.40 5.27 -5.00
C PRO A 238 0.50 6.24 -4.22
N MET A 239 0.83 6.44 -2.95
CA MET A 239 0.22 7.48 -2.13
C MET A 239 0.77 8.85 -2.55
N THR A 240 -0.02 9.59 -3.34
CA THR A 240 0.19 11.03 -3.58
C THR A 240 -0.11 11.82 -2.30
N ASP A 241 0.21 13.10 -2.26
CA ASP A 241 -0.13 13.98 -1.14
C ASP A 241 -1.63 13.98 -0.81
N GLU A 242 -2.49 14.04 -1.82
CA GLU A 242 -3.94 14.05 -1.59
C GLU A 242 -4.41 12.72 -1.04
N ARG A 243 -3.96 11.60 -1.63
CA ARG A 243 -4.30 10.24 -1.18
C ARG A 243 -3.80 9.96 0.22
N LEU A 244 -2.56 10.38 0.51
CA LEU A 244 -1.92 10.20 1.80
C LEU A 244 -2.65 11.00 2.89
N GLY A 245 -3.01 12.26 2.61
CA GLY A 245 -3.77 13.08 3.53
C GLY A 245 -5.12 12.45 3.89
N LEU A 246 -5.86 11.99 2.88
CA LEU A 246 -7.15 11.33 3.07
C LEU A 246 -7.00 10.05 3.92
N TRP A 247 -6.00 9.23 3.58
CA TRP A 247 -5.72 8.00 4.29
C TRP A 247 -5.34 8.23 5.77
N LEU A 248 -4.44 9.18 6.06
CA LEU A 248 -4.06 9.52 7.44
C LEU A 248 -5.24 10.08 8.24
N GLN A 249 -6.05 10.94 7.63
CA GLN A 249 -7.26 11.46 8.28
C GLN A 249 -8.24 10.33 8.63
N GLN A 250 -8.44 9.38 7.72
CA GLN A 250 -9.35 8.25 7.95
C GLN A 250 -8.83 7.26 8.98
N LEU A 251 -7.51 7.01 9.02
CA LEU A 251 -6.88 6.24 10.08
C LEU A 251 -7.17 6.86 11.45
N ALA A 252 -7.00 8.18 11.58
CA ALA A 252 -7.25 8.89 12.81
C ALA A 252 -8.74 8.90 13.23
N CYS A 253 -9.67 8.95 12.27
CA CYS A 253 -11.12 8.97 12.54
C CYS A 253 -11.73 7.59 12.82
N ARG A 254 -10.97 6.51 12.65
CA ARG A 254 -11.51 5.15 12.59
C ARG A 254 -12.24 4.69 13.87
N ASN A 255 -11.94 5.30 15.01
CA ASN A 255 -12.58 5.00 16.30
C ASN A 255 -13.80 5.91 16.59
N GLY A 256 -14.39 6.56 15.57
CA GLY A 256 -15.47 7.53 15.76
C GLY A 256 -15.01 8.84 16.40
N ALA A 257 -13.69 9.04 16.50
CA ALA A 257 -13.09 10.26 17.01
C ALA A 257 -13.23 11.40 16.00
N GLN A 258 -13.36 12.63 16.52
CA GLN A 258 -13.27 13.84 15.70
C GLN A 258 -11.91 13.86 14.97
N ILE A 259 -11.88 14.44 13.77
CA ILE A 259 -10.63 14.60 13.02
C ILE A 259 -9.64 15.39 13.89
N PRO A 260 -8.45 14.84 14.21
CA PRO A 260 -7.50 15.56 15.03
C PRO A 260 -6.98 16.81 14.30
N VAL A 261 -6.81 17.88 15.04
CA VAL A 261 -6.15 19.08 14.55
C VAL A 261 -4.65 18.88 14.68
N VAL A 262 -3.96 18.73 13.55
CA VAL A 262 -2.50 18.59 13.51
C VAL A 262 -1.90 19.76 12.76
N ARG A 263 -0.93 20.42 13.38
CA ARG A 263 -0.23 21.59 12.82
C ARG A 263 1.28 21.38 12.89
N THR A 264 1.99 22.01 11.98
CA THR A 264 3.45 22.13 12.02
C THR A 264 3.90 22.99 13.19
N THR A 265 5.03 22.65 13.79
CA THR A 265 5.58 23.37 14.95
C THR A 265 6.33 24.65 14.56
N THR A 266 6.80 24.77 13.33
CA THR A 266 7.64 25.90 12.89
C THR A 266 6.82 27.12 12.45
N ASP A 267 5.76 26.90 11.68
CA ASP A 267 4.94 27.95 11.07
C ASP A 267 3.44 27.86 11.43
N GLY A 268 3.05 26.88 12.25
CA GLY A 268 1.68 26.71 12.73
C GLY A 268 0.66 26.35 11.64
N LEU A 269 1.13 25.98 10.44
CA LEU A 269 0.30 25.61 9.30
C LEU A 269 -0.43 24.29 9.56
N TYR A 270 -1.63 24.17 8.99
CA TYR A 270 -2.44 22.96 9.14
C TYR A 270 -1.89 21.82 8.30
N VAL A 271 -1.86 20.63 8.90
CA VAL A 271 -1.63 19.36 8.19
C VAL A 271 -2.94 18.57 8.13
N LEU A 272 -3.65 18.48 9.26
CA LEU A 272 -5.00 17.92 9.39
C LEU A 272 -5.89 18.88 10.22
N PRO A 273 -7.21 18.94 10.00
CA PRO A 273 -7.97 18.28 8.92
C PRO A 273 -7.56 18.81 7.55
N LEU A 274 -7.79 18.01 6.51
CA LEU A 274 -7.66 18.49 5.12
C LEU A 274 -8.68 19.60 4.84
N GLU A 275 -8.36 20.47 3.88
CA GLU A 275 -9.28 21.51 3.41
C GLU A 275 -10.56 20.87 2.84
N SER A 276 -11.70 21.15 3.47
CA SER A 276 -13.01 20.66 3.00
C SER A 276 -13.61 21.59 1.94
N ALA A 277 -14.56 21.08 1.16
CA ALA A 277 -15.33 21.90 0.23
C ALA A 277 -16.13 23.01 0.95
N ASP A 278 -16.65 22.70 2.15
CA ASP A 278 -17.42 23.64 2.98
C ASP A 278 -16.55 24.79 3.53
N ASP A 279 -15.26 24.52 3.81
CA ASP A 279 -14.31 25.55 4.25
C ASP A 279 -14.02 26.58 3.13
N LYS A 280 -14.13 26.17 1.86
CA LYS A 280 -13.99 27.06 0.69
C LYS A 280 -15.20 27.96 0.50
N GLU A 281 -16.41 27.45 0.75
CA GLU A 281 -17.65 28.24 0.68
C GLU A 281 -17.75 29.26 1.81
N GLN A 282 -17.24 28.95 3.01
CA GLN A 282 -17.24 29.87 4.16
C GLN A 282 -16.08 30.88 4.17
N ASN A 283 -15.25 30.92 3.13
CA ASN A 283 -14.09 31.82 3.00
C ASN A 283 -13.08 31.75 4.16
N LYS A 284 -13.07 30.63 4.92
CA LYS A 284 -12.09 30.36 5.99
C LYS A 284 -10.88 29.68 5.38
N LYS A 285 -10.03 30.46 4.70
CA LYS A 285 -8.78 29.94 4.10
C LYS A 285 -7.79 29.54 5.19
N ARG A 286 -7.80 28.26 5.58
CA ARG A 286 -6.72 27.67 6.41
C ARG A 286 -5.50 27.49 5.53
N LYS A 287 -4.36 28.05 5.94
CA LYS A 287 -3.08 27.79 5.25
C LYS A 287 -2.60 26.39 5.64
N HIS A 288 -2.31 25.57 4.64
CA HIS A 288 -1.86 24.19 4.81
C HIS A 288 -0.37 24.06 4.52
N ALA A 289 0.30 23.20 5.27
CA ALA A 289 1.70 22.89 5.06
C ALA A 289 1.88 21.97 3.84
N ASN A 290 3.01 22.10 3.13
CA ASN A 290 3.41 21.15 2.08
C ASN A 290 3.96 19.81 2.64
N LEU A 291 3.72 19.52 3.93
CA LEU A 291 4.25 18.36 4.63
C LEU A 291 3.81 17.04 3.99
N LEU A 292 2.53 16.92 3.60
CA LEU A 292 1.99 15.70 2.97
C LEU A 292 2.68 15.40 1.63
N ARG A 293 3.03 16.43 0.87
CA ARG A 293 3.79 16.30 -0.38
C ARG A 293 5.21 15.85 -0.17
N ASN A 294 5.89 16.39 0.84
CA ASN A 294 7.23 15.92 1.18
C ASN A 294 7.17 14.48 1.71
N LEU A 295 6.22 14.17 2.59
CA LEU A 295 6.02 12.83 3.14
C LEU A 295 5.72 11.79 2.05
N ALA A 296 4.86 12.11 1.08
CA ALA A 296 4.58 11.26 -0.08
C ALA A 296 5.86 11.00 -0.91
N ALA A 297 6.67 12.02 -1.15
CA ALA A 297 7.93 11.88 -1.88
C ALA A 297 8.99 11.06 -1.11
N ASP A 298 9.19 11.36 0.18
CA ASP A 298 10.20 10.73 1.03
C ASP A 298 9.87 9.26 1.32
N SER A 299 8.58 8.95 1.50
CA SER A 299 8.08 7.57 1.58
C SER A 299 8.02 6.86 0.22
N ARG A 300 8.29 7.58 -0.89
CA ARG A 300 8.12 7.10 -2.27
C ARG A 300 6.71 6.58 -2.55
N GLY A 301 5.71 7.13 -1.86
CA GLY A 301 4.31 6.72 -1.94
C GLY A 301 4.00 5.40 -1.22
N ILE A 302 4.90 4.90 -0.36
CA ILE A 302 4.70 3.65 0.39
C ILE A 302 3.97 3.97 1.71
N PRO A 303 2.73 3.46 1.92
CA PRO A 303 1.89 3.88 3.04
C PRO A 303 2.48 3.55 4.42
N GLY A 304 3.03 2.35 4.64
CA GLY A 304 3.61 2.00 5.95
C GLY A 304 4.89 2.79 6.27
N VAL A 305 5.67 3.19 5.25
CA VAL A 305 6.82 4.08 5.46
C VAL A 305 6.34 5.48 5.81
N ALA A 306 5.34 6.00 5.09
CA ALA A 306 4.73 7.29 5.38
C ALA A 306 4.14 7.33 6.80
N LEU A 307 3.43 6.27 7.21
CA LEU A 307 2.87 6.14 8.55
C LEU A 307 3.94 6.11 9.64
N ALA A 308 5.02 5.34 9.44
CA ALA A 308 6.12 5.29 10.41
C ALA A 308 6.82 6.65 10.57
N ILE A 309 7.04 7.37 9.46
CA ILE A 309 7.59 8.74 9.51
C ILE A 309 6.59 9.68 10.21
N TRP A 310 5.30 9.58 9.89
CA TRP A 310 4.22 10.37 10.50
C TRP A 310 4.13 10.17 12.01
N GLN A 311 4.02 8.92 12.48
CA GLN A 311 4.00 8.56 13.89
C GLN A 311 5.22 9.12 14.64
N ARG A 312 6.41 9.05 14.01
CA ARG A 312 7.64 9.57 14.59
C ARG A 312 7.69 11.11 14.61
N ALA A 313 6.96 11.80 13.73
CA ALA A 313 6.91 13.25 13.66
C ALA A 313 5.86 13.86 14.62
N LEU A 314 4.84 13.09 15.02
CA LEU A 314 3.79 13.58 15.90
C LEU A 314 4.31 13.93 17.30
N ARG A 315 3.96 15.11 17.78
CA ARG A 315 4.23 15.63 19.13
C ARG A 315 2.96 16.30 19.64
N ALA A 316 2.75 16.32 20.96
CA ALA A 316 1.66 17.10 21.54
C ALA A 316 2.12 17.88 22.78
N ARG A 317 1.47 19.01 23.03
CA ARG A 317 1.42 19.58 24.38
C ARG A 317 0.37 18.80 25.19
N PRO A 318 0.58 18.55 26.48
CA PRO A 318 -0.54 18.22 27.35
C PRO A 318 -1.58 19.35 27.25
N GLU A 319 -2.86 19.00 27.08
CA GLU A 319 -3.93 19.98 27.27
C GLU A 319 -3.79 20.53 28.69
N VAL A 320 -3.50 21.82 28.81
CA VAL A 320 -3.64 22.50 30.09
C VAL A 320 -5.13 22.69 30.26
N ASP A 321 -5.74 21.87 31.12
CA ASP A 321 -7.15 21.97 31.49
C ASP A 321 -7.53 23.45 31.72
N ALA A 322 -8.53 23.92 30.97
CA ALA A 322 -9.16 25.22 31.14
C ALA A 322 -10.63 25.04 31.51
#